data_AF-A0A0C9ZLU1-F1
#
_entry.id   AF-A0A0C9ZLU1-F1
#
_cell.length_a   1.000
_cell.length_b   1.000
_cell.length_c   1.000
_cell.angle_alpha   90.00
_cell.angle_beta   90.00
_cell.angle_gamma   90.00
#
_symmetry.space_group_name_H-M   'P 1'
#
loop_
_entity.id
_entity.type
_entity.pdbx_description
1 polymer ?
#
loop_
_entity_poly.entity_id
_entity_poly.type
_entity_poly.pdbx_seq_one_letter_code
_entity_poly.pdbx_strand_id
1 'polypeptide(L)'
;MLASALLEAFTRGEGQFTVHAGKWQKKDLDPGIDYLINASEHSGVGCQRKVFDTCFDNTAAESDHHECNDSNMSGCPCCNVTSPATCCDIHDPSVFSSFGSHLPKPPQASPHSCLPKYTKNKYNYKLEEALLDWHEDKMVAVYGWACLYDHGAVIMTSTMLNCIVNCAHHQKILTCQDLKRETRWMNSNWFGDEIVNIIQQHAAVGREASLLGELGAAIDNELAAGPLLSLHFTTIFLASGDSLNVPSKCRSRCSACGQEGHNARNCVCPKHASHVSAGDKENVSPPAHLCA
;
A
#
# COMPACT_ATOMS: atom_id res chain seq x y z
N MET A 1 32.80 9.79 -12.68
CA MET A 1 32.63 10.26 -11.28
C MET A 1 31.17 10.25 -10.82
N LEU A 2 30.16 10.60 -11.64
CA LEU A 2 28.73 10.59 -11.24
C LEU A 2 28.03 9.23 -11.29
N ALA A 3 28.36 8.37 -12.28
CA ALA A 3 27.88 6.98 -12.29
C ALA A 3 28.28 6.27 -10.98
N SER A 4 29.50 6.54 -10.49
CA SER A 4 29.99 6.04 -9.20
C SER A 4 29.20 6.58 -8.00
N ALA A 5 28.71 7.83 -8.01
CA ALA A 5 27.96 8.38 -6.87
C ALA A 5 26.52 7.84 -6.78
N LEU A 6 25.85 7.65 -7.92
CA LEU A 6 24.55 6.97 -8.00
C LEU A 6 24.71 5.48 -7.65
N LEU A 7 25.71 4.81 -8.24
CA LEU A 7 26.01 3.41 -7.94
C LEU A 7 26.40 3.23 -6.46
N GLU A 8 27.18 4.14 -5.87
CA GLU A 8 27.49 4.13 -4.43
C GLU A 8 26.28 4.39 -3.53
N ALA A 9 25.32 5.21 -3.98
CA ALA A 9 24.07 5.41 -3.25
C ALA A 9 23.20 4.14 -3.28
N PHE A 10 23.20 3.42 -4.41
CA PHE A 10 22.52 2.12 -4.53
C PHE A 10 23.21 1.01 -3.74
N THR A 11 24.54 0.92 -3.77
CA THR A 11 25.28 -0.10 -2.97
C THR A 11 25.22 0.15 -1.47
N ARG A 12 25.08 1.41 -1.01
CA ARG A 12 24.78 1.71 0.41
C ARG A 12 23.36 1.31 0.83
N GLY A 13 22.45 1.10 -0.12
CA GLY A 13 21.07 0.64 0.11
C GLY A 13 20.95 -0.87 0.40
N GLU A 14 22.01 -1.65 0.20
CA GLU A 14 22.05 -3.10 0.48
C GLU A 14 22.28 -3.39 1.98
N GLY A 15 21.50 -2.74 2.84
CA GLY A 15 21.44 -3.02 4.27
C GLY A 15 20.30 -4.00 4.56
N GLN A 16 20.67 -5.23 4.91
CA GLN A 16 19.81 -6.32 5.37
C GLN A 16 18.61 -5.84 6.21
N PHE A 17 17.39 -5.93 5.65
CA PHE A 17 16.17 -5.58 6.36
C PHE A 17 15.87 -6.60 7.46
N THR A 18 16.31 -6.31 8.68
CA THR A 18 15.77 -6.96 9.87
C THR A 18 14.42 -6.31 10.19
N VAL A 19 13.35 -7.10 10.08
CA VAL A 19 11.99 -6.67 10.43
C VAL A 19 11.87 -6.65 11.95
N HIS A 20 12.27 -5.54 12.57
CA HIS A 20 11.87 -5.23 13.93
C HIS A 20 10.63 -4.34 13.92
N ALA A 21 9.59 -4.81 14.60
CA ALA A 21 8.37 -4.07 14.89
C ALA A 21 8.69 -2.87 15.81
N GLY A 22 9.04 -1.74 15.21
CA GLY A 22 9.24 -0.46 15.88
C GLY A 22 8.55 0.64 15.10
N LYS A 23 8.07 1.65 15.82
CA LYS A 23 7.46 2.92 15.36
C LYS A 23 7.78 3.26 13.90
N TRP A 24 6.76 3.64 13.11
CA TRP A 24 6.92 4.23 11.76
C TRP A 24 7.97 5.34 11.77
N GLN A 25 9.24 4.98 11.58
CA GLN A 25 10.28 5.93 11.27
C GLN A 25 9.97 6.43 9.85
N LYS A 26 9.93 7.76 9.68
CA LYS A 26 9.72 8.37 8.37
C LYS A 26 10.85 7.91 7.46
N LYS A 27 10.52 7.01 6.54
CA LYS A 27 11.46 6.07 5.94
C LYS A 27 12.48 6.63 4.93
N ASP A 28 12.81 7.92 4.84
CA ASP A 28 13.62 8.50 3.74
C ASP A 28 13.12 8.14 2.31
N LEU A 29 13.28 9.02 1.33
CA LEU A 29 12.87 8.64 -0.03
C LEU A 29 13.92 7.66 -0.58
N ASP A 30 13.48 6.62 -1.29
CA ASP A 30 14.43 5.78 -2.03
C ASP A 30 15.26 6.69 -2.97
N PRO A 31 16.60 6.58 -2.97
CA PRO A 31 17.45 7.45 -3.78
C PRO A 31 17.06 7.47 -5.26
N GLY A 32 16.77 6.31 -5.86
CA GLY A 32 16.37 6.24 -7.27
C GLY A 32 15.07 6.99 -7.54
N ILE A 33 14.09 6.85 -6.65
CA ILE A 33 12.83 7.62 -6.73
C ILE A 33 13.07 9.12 -6.54
N ASP A 34 14.00 9.52 -5.67
CA ASP A 34 14.32 10.94 -5.47
C ASP A 34 14.96 11.55 -6.72
N TYR A 35 15.93 10.85 -7.31
CA TYR A 35 16.54 11.26 -8.58
C TYR A 35 15.52 11.33 -9.71
N LEU A 36 14.53 10.43 -9.75
CA LEU A 36 13.47 10.47 -10.75
C LEU A 36 12.56 11.69 -10.59
N ILE A 37 12.07 11.93 -9.37
CA ILE A 37 11.13 13.04 -9.09
C ILE A 37 11.82 14.39 -9.27
N ASN A 38 13.08 14.51 -8.84
CA ASN A 38 13.83 15.76 -8.84
C ASN A 38 14.90 15.80 -9.93
N ALA A 39 14.70 15.06 -11.03
CA ALA A 39 15.69 14.96 -12.10
C ALA A 39 16.12 16.32 -12.67
N SER A 40 15.23 17.33 -12.62
CA SER A 40 15.52 18.70 -13.06
C SER A 40 16.40 19.49 -12.08
N GLU A 41 16.39 19.14 -10.80
CA GLU A 41 17.10 19.85 -9.73
C GLU A 41 18.48 19.22 -9.46
N HIS A 42 18.66 17.96 -9.83
CA HIS A 42 19.91 17.22 -9.68
C HIS A 42 20.91 17.55 -10.80
N SER A 43 21.99 18.24 -10.44
CA SER A 43 23.09 18.57 -11.35
C SER A 43 23.74 17.29 -11.90
N GLY A 44 23.55 17.05 -13.21
CA GLY A 44 24.14 15.91 -13.93
C GLY A 44 23.14 14.81 -14.34
N VAL A 45 21.94 14.78 -13.76
CA VAL A 45 20.84 13.93 -14.24
C VAL A 45 20.07 14.66 -15.33
N GLY A 46 19.44 15.81 -15.01
CA GLY A 46 18.75 16.70 -15.94
C GLY A 46 17.64 16.07 -16.80
N CYS A 47 17.40 14.77 -16.63
CA CYS A 47 16.65 13.91 -17.52
C CYS A 47 16.13 12.72 -16.73
N GLN A 48 14.82 12.50 -16.71
CA GLN A 48 14.23 11.35 -16.02
C GLN A 48 14.68 10.02 -16.64
N ARG A 49 14.89 9.95 -17.96
CA ARG A 49 15.36 8.73 -18.63
C ARG A 49 16.74 8.30 -18.15
N LYS A 50 17.63 9.27 -17.93
CA LYS A 50 18.99 9.01 -17.45
C LYS A 50 19.00 8.34 -16.07
N VAL A 51 17.98 8.58 -15.26
CA VAL A 51 17.79 7.87 -13.99
C VAL A 51 17.58 6.38 -14.26
N PHE A 52 16.67 6.02 -15.16
CA PHE A 52 16.45 4.63 -15.54
C PHE A 52 17.69 4.00 -16.17
N ASP A 53 18.36 4.70 -17.10
CA ASP A 53 19.56 4.18 -17.75
C ASP A 53 20.68 3.89 -16.75
N THR A 54 20.80 4.71 -15.71
CA THR A 54 21.81 4.51 -14.66
C THR A 54 21.39 3.44 -13.65
N CYS A 55 20.11 3.37 -13.27
CA CYS A 55 19.62 2.40 -12.28
C CYS A 55 19.67 0.96 -12.80
N PHE A 56 19.40 0.78 -14.09
CA PHE A 56 19.34 -0.53 -14.73
C PHE A 56 20.58 -0.83 -15.60
N ASP A 57 21.57 0.07 -15.59
CA ASP A 57 22.77 0.02 -16.42
C ASP A 57 22.46 -0.26 -17.91
N ASN A 58 21.40 0.38 -18.43
CA ASN A 58 20.98 0.22 -19.82
C ASN A 58 22.07 0.65 -20.81
N THR A 59 23.05 1.46 -20.37
CA THR A 59 24.21 1.84 -21.17
C THR A 59 25.20 0.70 -21.37
N ALA A 60 25.28 -0.25 -20.45
CA ALA A 60 26.11 -1.44 -20.57
C ALA A 60 25.35 -2.62 -21.20
N ALA A 61 24.03 -2.51 -21.35
CA ALA A 61 23.21 -3.51 -22.01
C ALA A 61 23.49 -3.54 -23.53
N GLU A 62 24.25 -4.54 -23.97
CA GLU A 62 24.41 -4.84 -25.39
C GLU A 62 23.08 -5.38 -25.94
N SER A 63 22.61 -4.85 -27.06
CA SER A 63 21.37 -5.33 -27.67
C SER A 63 21.63 -6.59 -28.49
N ASP A 64 21.05 -7.70 -28.05
CA ASP A 64 21.09 -9.04 -28.68
C ASP A 64 20.20 -9.18 -29.93
N HIS A 65 19.67 -8.06 -30.45
CA HIS A 65 18.70 -8.08 -31.53
C HIS A 65 19.19 -8.75 -32.83
N HIS A 66 20.50 -8.71 -33.11
CA HIS A 66 21.08 -9.44 -34.24
C HIS A 66 21.26 -10.94 -33.98
N GLU A 67 21.36 -11.37 -32.72
CA GLU A 67 21.39 -12.79 -32.35
C GLU A 67 19.99 -13.41 -32.41
N CYS A 68 18.96 -12.61 -32.09
CA CYS A 68 17.57 -13.03 -32.15
C CYS A 68 17.03 -13.18 -33.59
N ASN A 69 17.49 -12.34 -34.54
CA ASN A 69 17.14 -12.45 -35.95
C ASN A 69 18.30 -11.96 -36.84
N ASP A 70 19.08 -12.91 -37.34
CA ASP A 70 20.22 -12.68 -38.23
C ASP A 70 19.79 -12.35 -39.67
N SER A 71 18.56 -12.64 -40.04
CA SER A 71 18.04 -12.54 -41.40
C SER A 71 17.61 -11.11 -41.75
N ASN A 72 17.42 -10.26 -40.74
CA ASN A 72 17.16 -8.84 -40.92
C ASN A 72 18.43 -8.02 -40.65
N MET A 73 18.83 -7.15 -41.59
CA MET A 73 19.98 -6.27 -41.40
C MET A 73 19.83 -5.29 -40.23
N SER A 74 18.60 -5.07 -39.76
CA SER A 74 18.29 -4.24 -38.59
C SER A 74 18.00 -5.06 -37.31
N GLY A 75 18.25 -6.37 -37.34
CA GLY A 75 17.98 -7.31 -36.25
C GLY A 75 16.49 -7.52 -35.97
N CYS A 76 16.20 -8.17 -34.85
CA CYS A 76 14.85 -8.38 -34.34
C CYS A 76 14.26 -7.05 -33.87
N PRO A 77 13.15 -6.56 -34.47
CA PRO A 77 12.54 -5.29 -34.09
C PRO A 77 11.98 -5.29 -32.67
N CYS A 78 11.70 -6.47 -32.09
CA CYS A 78 11.27 -6.59 -30.70
C CYS A 78 12.43 -6.43 -29.71
N CYS A 79 13.62 -6.90 -30.07
CA CYS A 79 14.83 -6.83 -29.21
C CYS A 79 15.63 -5.56 -29.46
N ASN A 80 15.41 -4.87 -30.58
CA ASN A 80 16.08 -3.64 -30.93
C ASN A 80 15.47 -2.46 -30.14
N VAL A 81 16.10 -2.12 -29.02
CA VAL A 81 15.69 -1.00 -28.17
C VAL A 81 16.02 0.31 -28.89
N THR A 82 15.04 0.85 -29.60
CA THR A 82 15.19 2.11 -30.33
C THR A 82 15.07 3.30 -29.37
N SER A 83 15.91 4.32 -29.56
CA SER A 83 15.75 5.58 -28.85
C SER A 83 14.39 6.21 -29.17
N PRO A 84 13.59 6.56 -28.16
CA PRO A 84 12.25 7.09 -28.38
C PRO A 84 12.29 8.50 -28.94
N ALA A 85 11.28 8.82 -29.77
CA ALA A 85 11.15 10.11 -30.44
C ALA A 85 10.95 11.31 -29.49
N THR A 86 10.52 11.06 -28.25
CA THR A 86 10.32 12.07 -27.21
C THR A 86 11.04 11.65 -25.95
N CYS A 87 11.75 12.58 -25.30
CA CYS A 87 12.57 12.32 -24.15
C CYS A 87 11.73 12.25 -22.86
N CYS A 88 11.61 13.33 -22.10
CA CYS A 88 10.81 13.38 -20.88
C CYS A 88 10.16 14.76 -20.74
N ASP A 89 9.28 14.93 -19.77
CA ASP A 89 8.58 16.19 -19.49
C ASP A 89 9.53 17.36 -19.14
N ILE A 90 10.73 17.06 -18.65
CA ILE A 90 11.80 18.06 -18.42
C ILE A 90 12.35 18.62 -19.74
N HIS A 91 12.59 17.75 -20.73
CA HIS A 91 13.22 18.15 -21.99
C HIS A 91 12.21 18.60 -23.04
N ASP A 92 11.03 17.96 -23.08
CA ASP A 92 10.00 18.19 -24.09
C ASP A 92 8.66 18.61 -23.45
N PRO A 93 8.61 19.66 -22.60
CA PRO A 93 7.43 19.99 -21.79
C PRO A 93 6.17 20.27 -22.62
N SER A 94 6.33 20.74 -23.86
CA SER A 94 5.22 20.99 -24.77
C SER A 94 4.46 19.72 -25.18
N VAL A 95 5.17 18.61 -25.35
CA VAL A 95 4.60 17.30 -25.73
C VAL A 95 3.72 16.75 -24.59
N PHE A 96 4.06 17.08 -23.35
CA PHE A 96 3.35 16.60 -22.17
C PHE A 96 2.29 17.57 -21.62
N SER A 97 2.10 18.73 -22.26
CA SER A 97 1.18 19.78 -21.80
C SER A 97 -0.28 19.32 -21.65
N SER A 98 -0.72 18.35 -22.47
CA SER A 98 -2.06 17.75 -22.40
C SER A 98 -2.28 16.89 -21.14
N PHE A 99 -1.22 16.35 -20.54
CA PHE A 99 -1.29 15.56 -19.32
C PHE A 99 -1.30 16.42 -18.04
N GLY A 100 -1.03 17.73 -18.17
CA GLY A 100 -1.18 18.73 -17.13
C GLY A 100 -2.64 19.03 -16.77
N SER A 101 -3.48 18.00 -16.66
CA SER A 101 -4.86 18.14 -16.22
C SER A 101 -4.93 18.14 -14.69
N HIS A 102 -5.67 19.10 -14.15
CA HIS A 102 -6.12 19.07 -12.76
C HIS A 102 -7.07 17.87 -12.63
N LEU A 103 -6.54 16.69 -12.32
CA LEU A 103 -7.38 15.57 -11.91
C LEU A 103 -8.13 16.05 -10.66
N PRO A 104 -9.46 16.20 -10.72
CA PRO A 104 -10.21 16.55 -9.52
C PRO A 104 -9.90 15.46 -8.51
N LYS A 105 -9.48 15.86 -7.31
CA LYS A 105 -9.24 14.91 -6.23
C LYS A 105 -10.53 14.11 -6.11
N PRO A 106 -10.51 12.78 -6.34
CA PRO A 106 -11.74 12.00 -6.25
C PRO A 106 -12.36 12.26 -4.88
N PRO A 107 -13.70 12.37 -4.78
CA PRO A 107 -14.37 12.47 -3.50
C PRO A 107 -13.79 11.43 -2.57
N GLN A 108 -13.37 11.85 -1.38
CA GLN A 108 -12.77 10.95 -0.41
C GLN A 108 -13.80 9.84 -0.14
N ALA A 109 -13.53 8.64 -0.65
CA ALA A 109 -14.38 7.49 -0.42
C ALA A 109 -14.56 7.32 1.09
N SER A 110 -15.79 7.01 1.51
CA SER A 110 -16.13 6.85 2.92
C SER A 110 -15.05 6.01 3.62
N PRO A 111 -14.53 6.49 4.77
CA PRO A 111 -13.54 5.75 5.53
C PRO A 111 -14.10 4.38 5.89
N HIS A 112 -13.25 3.35 5.80
CA HIS A 112 -13.57 2.03 6.33
C HIS A 112 -13.85 2.14 7.83
N SER A 113 -14.69 1.25 8.35
CA SER A 113 -14.88 1.16 9.80
C SER A 113 -13.53 0.85 10.46
N CYS A 114 -13.14 1.65 11.46
CA CYS A 114 -12.00 1.30 12.31
C CYS A 114 -12.44 0.15 13.23
N LEU A 115 -11.92 -1.05 12.98
CA LEU A 115 -12.30 -2.24 13.72
C LEU A 115 -11.38 -2.42 14.95
N PRO A 116 -11.95 -2.61 16.15
CA PRO A 116 -11.17 -2.97 17.33
C PRO A 116 -10.38 -4.27 17.11
N LYS A 117 -9.20 -4.37 17.72
CA LYS A 117 -8.47 -5.64 17.74
C LYS A 117 -9.26 -6.65 18.57
N TYR A 118 -9.31 -7.88 18.10
CA TYR A 118 -9.96 -8.98 18.79
C TYR A 118 -9.13 -10.26 18.62
N THR A 119 -9.38 -11.24 19.48
CA THR A 119 -8.81 -12.59 19.35
C THR A 119 -9.79 -13.45 18.56
N LYS A 120 -9.33 -14.07 17.47
CA LYS A 120 -10.17 -14.99 16.68
C LYS A 120 -10.73 -16.09 17.57
N ASN A 121 -12.05 -16.24 17.58
CA ASN A 121 -12.74 -17.32 18.27
C ASN A 121 -13.02 -18.48 17.29
N LYS A 122 -13.55 -19.59 17.81
CA LYS A 122 -13.91 -20.79 17.02
C LYS A 122 -14.84 -20.46 15.84
N TYR A 123 -15.73 -19.50 16.02
CA TYR A 123 -16.66 -19.07 14.98
C TYR A 123 -15.94 -18.39 13.80
N ASN A 124 -15.00 -17.49 14.11
CA ASN A 124 -14.21 -16.79 13.10
C ASN A 124 -13.34 -17.76 12.28
N TYR A 125 -12.76 -18.77 12.93
CA TYR A 125 -11.99 -19.82 12.22
C TYR A 125 -12.86 -20.66 11.29
N LYS A 126 -14.09 -21.00 11.70
CA LYS A 126 -15.03 -21.72 10.82
C LYS A 126 -15.46 -20.90 9.62
N LEU A 127 -15.68 -19.59 9.80
CA LEU A 127 -15.99 -18.69 8.69
C LEU A 127 -14.79 -18.58 7.74
N GLU A 128 -13.59 -18.46 8.28
CA GLU A 128 -12.33 -18.42 7.51
C GLU A 128 -12.14 -19.70 6.69
N GLU A 129 -12.37 -20.88 7.28
CA GLU A 129 -12.34 -22.18 6.60
C GLU A 129 -13.37 -22.25 5.46
N ALA A 130 -14.64 -21.91 5.73
CA ALA A 130 -15.68 -21.93 4.69
C ALA A 130 -15.40 -20.95 3.52
N LEU A 131 -14.77 -19.81 3.80
CA LEU A 131 -14.36 -18.86 2.77
C LEU A 131 -13.15 -19.36 1.96
N LEU A 132 -12.27 -20.16 2.56
CA LEU A 132 -11.16 -20.81 1.86
C LEU A 132 -11.68 -21.92 0.95
N ASP A 133 -12.54 -22.79 1.44
CA ASP A 133 -13.18 -23.85 0.64
C ASP A 133 -13.91 -23.25 -0.56
N TRP A 134 -14.74 -22.23 -0.32
CA TRP A 134 -15.44 -21.51 -1.39
C TRP A 134 -14.47 -20.88 -2.40
N HIS A 135 -13.33 -20.34 -1.93
CA HIS A 135 -12.35 -19.72 -2.81
C HIS A 135 -11.68 -20.76 -3.71
N GLU A 136 -11.30 -21.92 -3.18
CA GLU A 136 -10.72 -23.02 -3.96
C GLU A 136 -11.70 -23.54 -4.99
N ASP A 137 -12.94 -23.81 -4.59
CA ASP A 137 -14.02 -24.25 -5.48
C ASP A 137 -14.26 -23.25 -6.61
N LYS A 138 -14.27 -21.94 -6.31
CA LYS A 138 -14.46 -20.90 -7.31
C LYS A 138 -13.28 -20.73 -8.25
N MET A 139 -12.06 -20.84 -7.75
CA MET A 139 -10.86 -20.80 -8.59
C MET A 139 -10.87 -21.95 -9.60
N VAL A 140 -11.20 -23.16 -9.14
CA VAL A 140 -11.32 -24.33 -10.02
C VAL A 140 -12.45 -24.14 -11.04
N ALA A 141 -13.60 -23.61 -10.62
CA ALA A 141 -14.74 -23.41 -11.52
C ALA A 141 -14.49 -22.34 -12.60
N VAL A 142 -13.78 -21.25 -12.28
CA VAL A 142 -13.58 -20.12 -13.21
C VAL A 142 -12.33 -20.30 -14.07
N TYR A 143 -11.24 -20.79 -13.49
CA TYR A 143 -9.91 -20.82 -14.15
C TYR A 143 -9.35 -22.23 -14.33
N GLY A 144 -10.00 -23.26 -13.80
CA GLY A 144 -9.53 -24.63 -13.82
C GLY A 144 -8.46 -24.91 -12.76
N TRP A 145 -8.22 -26.20 -12.51
CA TRP A 145 -7.34 -26.66 -11.43
C TRP A 145 -5.88 -26.21 -11.61
N ALA A 146 -5.37 -26.17 -12.84
CA ALA A 146 -4.00 -25.73 -13.12
C ALA A 146 -3.74 -24.29 -12.64
N CYS A 147 -4.71 -23.38 -12.82
CA CYS A 147 -4.54 -21.98 -12.41
C CYS A 147 -4.45 -21.81 -10.88
N LEU A 148 -5.19 -22.63 -10.11
CA LEU A 148 -5.12 -22.62 -8.64
C LEU A 148 -3.70 -22.93 -8.14
N TYR A 149 -3.00 -23.89 -8.76
CA TYR A 149 -1.64 -24.26 -8.37
C TYR A 149 -0.59 -23.23 -8.83
N ASP A 150 -0.72 -22.72 -10.06
CA ASP A 150 0.36 -21.95 -10.70
C ASP A 150 0.33 -20.45 -10.34
N HIS A 151 -0.86 -19.86 -10.18
CA HIS A 151 -1.04 -18.40 -10.11
C HIS A 151 -1.46 -17.90 -8.72
N GLY A 152 -1.72 -18.80 -7.78
CA GLY A 152 -2.18 -18.47 -6.43
C GLY A 152 -3.55 -17.75 -6.44
N ALA A 153 -3.76 -16.89 -5.45
CA ALA A 153 -5.07 -16.31 -5.15
C ALA A 153 -5.48 -15.17 -6.11
N VAL A 154 -6.05 -15.52 -7.28
CA VAL A 154 -6.54 -14.57 -8.29
C VAL A 154 -7.89 -13.95 -7.91
N ILE A 155 -8.81 -14.73 -7.34
CA ILE A 155 -10.17 -14.26 -7.01
C ILE A 155 -10.18 -13.45 -5.72
N MET A 156 -9.54 -13.97 -4.66
CA MET A 156 -9.54 -13.35 -3.33
C MET A 156 -8.23 -13.62 -2.60
N THR A 157 -7.46 -12.56 -2.34
CA THR A 157 -6.21 -12.68 -1.58
C THR A 157 -6.45 -13.06 -0.12
N SER A 158 -5.46 -13.67 0.53
CA SER A 158 -5.51 -13.98 1.98
C SER A 158 -5.72 -12.74 2.85
N THR A 159 -5.19 -11.59 2.44
CA THR A 159 -5.41 -10.30 3.10
C THR A 159 -6.86 -9.84 2.99
N MET A 160 -7.48 -10.04 1.83
CA MET A 160 -8.88 -9.72 1.61
C MET A 160 -9.81 -10.64 2.40
N LEU A 161 -9.53 -11.95 2.40
CA LEU A 161 -10.27 -12.93 3.20
C LEU A 161 -10.24 -12.56 4.69
N ASN A 162 -9.06 -12.23 5.23
CA ASN A 162 -8.94 -11.77 6.62
C ASN A 162 -9.71 -10.48 6.88
N CYS A 163 -9.74 -9.55 5.92
CA CYS A 163 -10.56 -8.33 6.03
C CYS A 163 -12.05 -8.67 6.12
N ILE A 164 -12.55 -9.60 5.30
CA ILE A 164 -13.93 -10.07 5.32
C ILE A 164 -14.27 -10.71 6.67
N VAL A 165 -13.43 -11.63 7.16
CA VAL A 165 -13.63 -12.28 8.47
C VAL A 165 -13.66 -11.24 9.60
N ASN A 166 -12.76 -10.25 9.58
CA ASN A 166 -12.75 -9.17 10.58
C ASN A 166 -14.03 -8.33 10.51
N CYS A 167 -14.47 -7.95 9.31
CA CYS A 167 -15.70 -7.16 9.15
C CYS A 167 -16.94 -7.97 9.56
N ALA A 168 -16.98 -9.27 9.24
CA ALA A 168 -18.06 -10.17 9.63
C ALA A 168 -18.12 -10.37 11.15
N HIS A 169 -16.98 -10.51 11.82
CA HIS A 169 -16.90 -10.61 13.28
C HIS A 169 -17.57 -9.42 13.98
N HIS A 170 -17.36 -8.20 13.46
CA HIS A 170 -17.98 -6.98 13.96
C HIS A 170 -19.35 -6.68 13.34
N GLN A 171 -19.95 -7.65 12.64
CA GLN A 171 -21.26 -7.56 12.00
C GLN A 171 -21.39 -6.34 11.06
N LYS A 172 -20.29 -5.96 10.41
CA LYS A 172 -20.26 -4.82 9.47
C LYS A 172 -20.72 -5.20 8.06
N ILE A 173 -20.81 -6.49 7.76
CA ILE A 173 -21.26 -7.00 6.46
C ILE A 173 -22.60 -7.71 6.66
N LEU A 174 -23.68 -7.06 6.24
CA LEU A 174 -25.02 -7.65 6.17
C LEU A 174 -25.47 -7.84 4.71
N THR A 175 -25.00 -6.94 3.83
CA THR A 175 -25.35 -6.91 2.40
C THR A 175 -24.11 -6.86 1.52
N CYS A 176 -24.28 -7.13 0.23
CA CYS A 176 -23.22 -6.99 -0.78
C CYS A 176 -22.67 -5.54 -0.85
N GLN A 177 -23.53 -4.54 -0.62
CA GLN A 177 -23.10 -3.14 -0.54
C GLN A 177 -22.19 -2.88 0.67
N ASP A 178 -22.46 -3.50 1.81
CA ASP A 178 -21.61 -3.40 2.98
C ASP A 178 -20.25 -4.07 2.73
N LEU A 179 -20.25 -5.26 2.14
CA LEU A 179 -19.02 -5.95 1.73
C LEU A 179 -18.16 -5.03 0.84
N LYS A 180 -18.76 -4.43 -0.19
CA LYS A 180 -18.07 -3.52 -1.10
C LYS A 180 -17.53 -2.27 -0.39
N ARG A 181 -18.33 -1.69 0.51
CA ARG A 181 -17.94 -0.49 1.28
C ARG A 181 -16.79 -0.78 2.25
N GLU A 182 -16.88 -1.87 3.01
CA GLU A 182 -15.92 -2.18 4.08
C GLU A 182 -14.62 -2.80 3.55
N THR A 183 -14.64 -3.48 2.40
CA THR A 183 -13.45 -4.18 1.89
C THR A 183 -12.87 -3.56 0.62
N ARG A 184 -13.66 -2.80 -0.15
CA ARG A 184 -13.32 -2.32 -1.50
C ARG A 184 -12.84 -3.43 -2.44
N TRP A 185 -13.24 -4.66 -2.18
CA TRP A 185 -12.89 -5.80 -3.02
C TRP A 185 -13.51 -5.62 -4.41
N MET A 186 -12.65 -5.61 -5.44
CA MET A 186 -13.08 -5.40 -6.83
C MET A 186 -14.11 -6.42 -7.30
N ASN A 187 -13.98 -7.66 -6.82
CA ASN A 187 -14.86 -8.76 -7.24
C ASN A 187 -16.15 -8.84 -6.40
N SER A 188 -16.39 -7.89 -5.49
CA SER A 188 -17.63 -7.84 -4.70
C SER A 188 -18.89 -7.76 -5.56
N ASN A 189 -18.84 -7.14 -6.73
CA ASN A 189 -20.02 -7.09 -7.62
C ASN A 189 -20.35 -8.46 -8.25
N TRP A 190 -19.37 -9.36 -8.35
CA TRP A 190 -19.51 -10.64 -9.04
C TRP A 190 -19.79 -11.79 -8.07
N PHE A 191 -19.12 -11.76 -6.92
CA PHE A 191 -19.15 -12.84 -5.94
C PHE A 191 -19.74 -12.41 -4.58
N GLY A 192 -20.11 -11.15 -4.42
CA GLY A 192 -20.48 -10.60 -3.12
C GLY A 192 -21.72 -11.24 -2.51
N ASP A 193 -22.70 -11.63 -3.31
CA ASP A 193 -23.91 -12.30 -2.81
C ASP A 193 -23.60 -13.68 -2.23
N GLU A 194 -22.71 -14.44 -2.88
CA GLU A 194 -22.27 -15.75 -2.38
C GLU A 194 -21.51 -15.61 -1.05
N ILE A 195 -20.58 -14.65 -0.98
CA ILE A 195 -19.84 -14.36 0.25
C ILE A 195 -20.76 -13.92 1.39
N VAL A 196 -21.72 -13.04 1.10
CA VAL A 196 -22.69 -12.58 2.10
C VAL A 196 -23.56 -13.73 2.59
N ASN A 197 -23.97 -14.64 1.70
CA ASN A 197 -24.71 -15.85 2.10
C ASN A 197 -23.88 -16.75 3.04
N ILE A 198 -22.59 -16.96 2.76
CA ILE A 198 -21.69 -17.72 3.65
C ILE A 198 -21.61 -17.04 5.02
N ILE A 199 -21.41 -15.72 5.06
CA ILE A 199 -21.36 -14.94 6.31
C ILE A 199 -22.66 -15.09 7.11
N GLN A 200 -23.82 -14.98 6.45
CA GLN A 200 -25.13 -15.07 7.09
C GLN A 200 -25.43 -16.47 7.63
N GLN A 201 -25.11 -17.52 6.88
CA GLN A 201 -25.27 -18.92 7.31
C GLN A 201 -24.48 -19.17 8.59
N HIS A 202 -23.23 -18.72 8.64
CA HIS A 202 -22.43 -18.82 9.84
C HIS A 202 -23.05 -17.99 10.99
N ALA A 203 -23.49 -16.76 10.75
CA ALA A 203 -24.05 -15.90 11.80
C ALA A 203 -25.32 -16.47 12.45
N ALA A 204 -26.09 -17.29 11.73
CA ALA A 204 -27.23 -18.03 12.28
C ALA A 204 -26.77 -19.14 13.24
N VAL A 205 -25.81 -19.98 12.82
CA VAL A 205 -25.25 -21.07 13.63
C VAL A 205 -24.58 -20.55 14.90
N GLY A 206 -23.92 -19.39 14.84
CA GLY A 206 -23.32 -18.74 16.00
C GLY A 206 -24.37 -18.30 17.03
N ARG A 207 -25.52 -17.78 16.57
CA ARG A 207 -26.63 -17.33 17.45
C ARG A 207 -27.34 -18.50 18.13
N GLU A 208 -27.60 -19.58 17.42
CA GLU A 208 -28.22 -20.78 18.00
C GLU A 208 -27.32 -21.44 19.06
N ALA A 209 -26.01 -21.50 18.83
CA ALA A 209 -25.05 -22.01 19.80
C ALA A 209 -24.93 -21.12 21.05
N SER A 210 -25.06 -19.79 20.91
CA SER A 210 -25.07 -18.86 22.03
C SER A 210 -26.34 -18.98 22.89
N LEU A 211 -27.52 -19.12 22.26
CA LEU A 211 -28.78 -19.27 22.98
C LEU A 211 -28.89 -20.62 23.72
N LEU A 212 -28.29 -21.69 23.18
CA LEU A 212 -28.23 -22.98 23.87
C LEU A 212 -27.27 -22.98 25.07
N GLY A 213 -26.19 -22.17 25.00
CA GLY A 213 -25.23 -22.02 26.08
C GLY A 213 -25.78 -21.26 27.29
N GLU A 214 -26.66 -20.28 27.09
CA GLU A 214 -27.29 -19.53 28.17
C GLU A 214 -28.35 -20.35 28.93
N LEU A 215 -29.01 -21.32 28.28
CA LEU A 215 -29.97 -22.21 28.96
C LEU A 215 -29.28 -23.27 29.83
N GLY A 216 -28.04 -23.66 29.48
CA GLY A 216 -27.23 -24.59 30.28
C GLY A 216 -26.64 -23.99 31.55
N ALA A 217 -26.57 -22.65 31.65
CA ALA A 217 -26.09 -21.94 32.84
C ALA A 217 -27.23 -21.47 33.77
N ALA A 218 -28.49 -21.65 33.37
CA ALA A 218 -29.66 -21.12 34.08
C ALA A 218 -30.38 -22.16 34.98
N ILE A 219 -29.89 -23.39 35.10
CA ILE A 219 -30.50 -24.40 36.01
C ILE A 219 -29.92 -24.35 37.43
N ASP A 220 -28.74 -23.73 37.64
CA ASP A 220 -28.14 -23.57 38.97
C ASP A 220 -27.97 -22.09 39.34
N ASN A 221 -29.07 -21.38 39.61
CA ASN A 221 -29.12 -20.29 40.59
C ASN A 221 -30.55 -19.75 40.72
N GLU A 222 -31.29 -20.37 41.63
CA GLU A 222 -32.52 -19.82 42.18
C GLU A 222 -32.20 -18.69 43.18
N LEU A 223 -33.06 -17.65 43.18
CA LEU A 223 -33.11 -16.49 44.08
C LEU A 223 -32.04 -15.39 43.93
N ALA A 224 -32.35 -14.37 43.12
CA ALA A 224 -32.30 -12.98 43.58
C ALA A 224 -33.15 -12.07 42.67
N ALA A 225 -33.98 -11.26 43.33
CA ALA A 225 -34.95 -10.36 42.73
C ALA A 225 -34.33 -9.12 42.06
N GLY A 226 -35.00 -8.61 41.03
CA GLY A 226 -35.09 -7.16 40.77
C GLY A 226 -34.42 -6.64 39.49
N PRO A 227 -34.95 -5.54 38.90
CA PRO A 227 -35.14 -5.40 37.46
C PRO A 227 -34.25 -4.29 36.83
N LEU A 228 -34.50 -4.03 35.53
CA LEU A 228 -34.09 -2.88 34.69
C LEU A 228 -32.91 -3.16 33.73
N LEU A 229 -32.88 -2.75 32.45
CA LEU A 229 -33.40 -1.54 31.81
C LEU A 229 -33.72 -1.72 30.32
N SER A 230 -34.78 -1.00 29.91
CA SER A 230 -35.06 -0.52 28.56
C SER A 230 -33.91 0.34 28.01
N LEU A 231 -33.44 0.07 26.79
CA LEU A 231 -32.54 0.96 26.05
C LEU A 231 -33.29 1.58 24.86
N HIS A 232 -33.63 2.86 25.05
CA HIS A 232 -34.09 3.77 24.01
C HIS A 232 -32.99 3.97 22.96
N PHE A 233 -33.37 3.88 21.69
CA PHE A 233 -32.59 4.39 20.57
C PHE A 233 -32.83 5.90 20.44
N THR A 234 -31.76 6.70 20.51
CA THR A 234 -31.82 8.12 20.16
C THR A 234 -31.13 8.34 18.82
N THR A 235 -31.95 8.53 17.80
CA THR A 235 -31.59 9.13 16.52
C THR A 235 -31.27 10.60 16.73
N ILE A 236 -30.15 11.10 16.21
CA ILE A 236 -29.94 12.54 16.00
C ILE A 236 -29.51 12.77 14.56
N PHE A 237 -30.32 13.56 13.85
CA PHE A 237 -30.10 14.06 12.50
C PHE A 237 -29.58 15.51 12.56
N LEU A 238 -28.63 15.79 11.65
CA LEU A 238 -28.28 17.04 10.94
C LEU A 238 -28.38 18.41 11.63
N ALA A 239 -27.29 19.19 11.48
CA ALA A 239 -27.40 20.60 11.11
C ALA A 239 -26.29 20.97 10.10
N SER A 240 -26.73 21.55 8.98
CA SER A 240 -25.92 22.16 7.93
C SER A 240 -25.23 23.44 8.38
N GLY A 241 -24.12 23.76 7.73
CA GLY A 241 -23.53 25.10 7.71
C GLY A 241 -22.81 25.31 6.38
N ASP A 242 -23.45 26.08 5.49
CA ASP A 242 -22.88 26.60 4.26
C ASP A 242 -21.68 27.52 4.56
N SER A 243 -20.57 27.29 3.86
CA SER A 243 -19.62 28.37 3.57
C SER A 243 -18.87 28.06 2.29
N LEU A 244 -19.22 28.81 1.25
CA LEU A 244 -18.48 28.93 0.00
C LEU A 244 -17.07 29.47 0.30
N ASN A 245 -16.08 28.59 0.32
CA ASN A 245 -14.68 28.98 0.14
C ASN A 245 -14.00 27.98 -0.79
N VAL A 246 -13.67 28.46 -1.99
CA VAL A 246 -12.81 27.79 -2.96
C VAL A 246 -11.47 27.51 -2.28
N PRO A 247 -11.00 26.26 -2.17
CA PRO A 247 -9.70 25.99 -1.58
C PRO A 247 -8.61 26.41 -2.57
N SER A 248 -7.94 27.53 -2.29
CA SER A 248 -6.66 27.84 -2.91
C SER A 248 -5.67 26.74 -2.55
N LYS A 249 -5.19 26.03 -3.57
CA LYS A 249 -4.07 25.06 -3.60
C LYS A 249 -3.15 25.20 -2.37
N CYS A 250 -3.25 24.28 -1.40
CA CYS A 250 -2.17 24.07 -0.43
C CYS A 250 -1.00 23.47 -1.20
N ARG A 251 -0.13 24.33 -1.72
CA ARG A 251 1.18 23.91 -2.22
C ARG A 251 1.89 23.29 -1.03
N SER A 252 2.25 22.01 -1.12
CA SER A 252 2.87 21.30 -0.01
C SER A 252 4.20 21.97 0.31
N ARG A 253 4.26 22.64 1.46
CA ARG A 253 5.48 23.25 1.98
C ARG A 253 6.30 22.17 2.67
N CYS A 254 7.60 22.15 2.42
CA CYS A 254 8.53 21.29 3.11
C CYS A 254 8.43 21.53 4.62
N SER A 255 8.13 20.50 5.41
CA SER A 255 7.95 20.65 6.86
C SER A 255 9.23 21.02 7.61
N ALA A 256 10.40 20.89 6.98
CA ALA A 256 11.68 21.25 7.60
C ALA A 256 12.11 22.69 7.28
N CYS A 257 12.03 23.10 6.00
CA CYS A 257 12.52 24.41 5.54
C CYS A 257 11.41 25.42 5.20
N GLY A 258 10.15 24.97 5.07
CA GLY A 258 9.00 25.81 4.75
C GLY A 258 8.83 26.21 3.27
N GLN A 259 9.78 25.82 2.42
CA GLN A 259 9.76 26.12 0.98
C GLN A 259 8.86 25.16 0.20
N GLU A 260 8.37 25.60 -0.95
CA GLU A 260 7.53 24.80 -1.85
C GLU A 260 8.39 24.06 -2.89
N GLY A 261 7.84 23.02 -3.53
CA GLY A 261 8.52 22.26 -4.59
C GLY A 261 9.18 20.95 -4.12
N HIS A 262 9.48 20.83 -2.83
CA HIS A 262 10.04 19.61 -2.24
C HIS A 262 9.45 19.34 -0.85
N ASN A 263 9.70 18.14 -0.29
CA ASN A 263 9.34 17.81 1.09
C ASN A 263 10.60 17.59 1.96
N ALA A 264 10.45 17.44 3.28
CA ALA A 264 11.57 17.35 4.21
C ALA A 264 12.49 16.13 4.01
N ARG A 265 12.05 15.12 3.24
CA ARG A 265 12.79 13.89 2.93
C ARG A 265 13.54 13.96 1.60
N ASN A 266 13.29 14.99 0.81
CA ASN A 266 13.99 15.20 -0.45
C ASN A 266 15.40 15.73 -0.14
N CYS A 267 16.42 15.15 -0.77
CA CYS A 267 17.81 15.54 -0.53
C CYS A 267 18.14 16.95 -1.07
N VAL A 268 17.28 17.54 -1.89
CA VAL A 268 17.36 18.95 -2.30
C VAL A 268 16.98 19.91 -1.16
N CYS A 269 16.31 19.42 -0.11
CA CYS A 269 16.00 20.24 1.06
C CYS A 269 17.30 20.70 1.75
N PRO A 270 17.51 22.01 1.99
CA PRO A 270 18.74 22.50 2.64
C PRO A 270 18.88 22.05 4.10
N LYS A 271 17.78 21.56 4.70
CA LYS A 271 17.75 20.99 6.05
C LYS A 271 17.63 19.45 6.04
N HIS A 272 17.93 18.81 4.90
CA HIS A 272 17.96 17.36 4.82
C HIS A 272 19.08 16.79 5.72
N ALA A 273 18.85 15.62 6.31
CA ALA A 273 19.79 15.01 7.26
C ALA A 273 21.19 14.75 6.66
N SER A 274 21.28 14.58 5.33
CA SER A 274 22.57 14.43 4.63
C SER A 274 23.41 15.71 4.56
N HIS A 275 22.80 16.90 4.70
CA HIS A 275 23.50 18.20 4.66
C HIS A 275 23.86 18.73 6.03
N VAL A 276 23.28 18.15 7.09
CA VAL A 276 23.66 18.45 8.47
C VAL A 276 24.94 17.68 8.77
N SER A 277 26.08 18.21 8.32
CA SER A 277 27.39 17.70 8.71
C SER A 277 27.48 17.63 10.22
N ALA A 278 27.91 16.47 10.72
CA ALA A 278 28.38 16.26 12.08
C ALA A 278 29.66 17.08 12.32
N GLY A 279 29.53 18.41 12.40
CA GLY A 279 30.44 19.24 13.17
C GLY A 279 30.22 18.94 14.64
N ASP A 280 31.29 18.91 15.43
CA ASP A 280 31.30 18.71 16.88
C ASP A 280 31.37 17.25 17.38
N LYS A 281 32.24 16.43 16.76
CA LYS A 281 32.93 15.38 17.51
C LYS A 281 34.44 15.57 17.43
N GLU A 282 34.93 16.30 18.41
CA GLU A 282 36.33 16.47 18.78
C GLU A 282 37.03 15.11 18.89
N ASN A 283 37.95 14.82 17.97
CA ASN A 283 38.86 13.67 18.07
C ASN A 283 39.91 13.99 19.14
N VAL A 284 39.77 13.41 20.33
CA VAL A 284 40.86 13.33 21.31
C VAL A 284 41.80 12.20 20.88
N SER A 285 43.04 12.55 20.54
CA SER A 285 44.10 11.57 20.24
C SER A 285 44.44 10.71 21.47
N PRO A 286 44.67 9.39 21.31
CA PRO A 286 45.16 8.57 22.41
C PRO A 286 46.68 8.76 22.61
N PRO A 287 47.19 8.61 23.86
CA PRO A 287 48.59 8.85 24.18
C PRO A 287 49.49 7.71 23.65
N ALA A 288 50.69 8.10 23.22
CA ALA A 288 51.75 7.19 22.81
C ALA A 288 52.20 6.30 23.97
N HIS A 289 52.05 4.98 23.82
CA HIS A 289 52.72 4.02 24.68
C HIS A 289 54.13 3.76 24.14
N LEU A 290 55.13 4.14 24.95
CA LEU A 290 56.50 3.66 24.89
C LEU A 290 56.51 2.14 25.11
N CYS A 291 57.14 1.41 24.18
CA CYS A 291 57.72 0.10 24.45
C CYS A 291 59.17 0.10 23.97
N ALA A 292 60.04 -0.24 24.93
CA ALA A 292 61.45 -0.65 24.91
C ALA A 292 62.25 -0.54 23.60
#